data_AF-A0A1V2H0C7-F1
#
_entry.id   AF-A0A1V2H0C7-F1
#
_cell.length_a   1.000
_cell.length_b   1.000
_cell.length_c   1.000
_cell.angle_alpha   90.00
_cell.angle_beta   90.00
_cell.angle_gamma   90.00
#
_symmetry.space_group_name_H-M   'P 1'
#
loop_
_entity.id
_entity.type
_entity.pdbx_description
1 polymer ?
#
loop_
_entity_poly.entity_id
_entity_poly.type
_entity_poly.pdbx_seq_one_letter_code
_entity_poly.pdbx_strand_id
1 'polypeptide(L)'
;MGPRLLAWLGLLGLCAAYLQGGLNKLLDFGGGIAEAAHFGLPFPALVTAGTILLELGASALILTGRLRWLGALALGGFTLAATFIALRYWEMPPGQPRFMAANAFYEHLGLAGAFLLVALHDRGLLARRS
;
A
#
# COMPACT_ATOMS: atom_id res chain seq x y z
N MET A 1 4.43 26.94 7.08
CA MET A 1 3.58 26.08 6.21
C MET A 1 2.23 25.91 6.88
N GLY A 2 1.12 26.01 6.13
CA GLY A 2 -0.22 25.85 6.71
C GLY A 2 -0.51 24.38 7.09
N PRO A 3 -1.37 24.12 8.10
CA PRO A 3 -1.70 22.77 8.56
C PRO A 3 -2.26 21.87 7.44
N ARG A 4 -2.95 22.46 6.46
CA ARG A 4 -3.47 21.76 5.28
C ARG A 4 -2.34 21.21 4.38
N LEU A 5 -1.26 21.95 4.20
CA LEU A 5 -0.12 21.52 3.40
C LEU A 5 0.62 20.37 4.09
N LEU A 6 0.82 20.46 5.41
CA LEU A 6 1.45 19.38 6.18
C LEU A 6 0.63 18.09 6.10
N ALA A 7 -0.70 18.17 6.25
CA ALA A 7 -1.58 17.02 6.08
C ALA A 7 -1.45 16.41 4.67
N TRP A 8 -1.46 17.24 3.63
CA TRP A 8 -1.34 16.78 2.26
C TRP A 8 0.01 16.11 1.98
N LEU A 9 1.12 16.69 2.46
CA LEU A 9 2.46 16.08 2.36
C LEU A 9 2.55 14.76 3.12
N GLY A 10 1.90 14.65 4.29
CA GLY A 10 1.79 13.39 5.02
C GLY A 10 1.04 12.32 4.22
N LEU A 11 -0.09 12.68 3.60
CA LEU A 11 -0.83 11.76 2.71
C LEU A 11 -0.01 11.37 1.48
N LEU A 12 0.74 12.30 0.90
CA LEU A 12 1.67 12.02 -0.20
C LEU A 12 2.75 11.03 0.23
N GLY A 13 3.33 11.22 1.42
CA GLY A 13 4.31 10.31 2.00
C GLY A 13 3.73 8.90 2.19
N LEU A 14 2.51 8.78 2.73
CA LEU A 14 1.82 7.49 2.85
C LEU A 14 1.57 6.84 1.48
N CYS A 15 1.23 7.63 0.45
CA CYS A 15 0.97 7.12 -0.90
C CYS A 15 2.25 6.83 -1.71
N ALA A 16 3.43 7.27 -1.26
CA ALA A 16 4.64 7.29 -2.08
C ALA A 16 5.05 5.90 -2.60
N ALA A 17 5.01 4.87 -1.75
CA ALA A 17 5.35 3.51 -2.14
C ALA A 17 4.42 2.95 -3.23
N TYR A 18 3.12 3.25 -3.15
CA TYR A 18 2.11 2.80 -4.12
C TYR A 18 2.19 3.58 -5.43
N LEU A 19 2.44 4.89 -5.36
CA LEU A 19 2.68 5.69 -6.56
C LEU A 19 3.92 5.18 -7.30
N GLN A 20 5.01 4.90 -6.58
CA GLN A 20 6.22 4.36 -7.17
C GLN A 20 6.01 2.94 -7.73
N GLY A 21 5.39 2.04 -6.96
CA GLY A 21 5.09 0.67 -7.40
C GLY A 21 4.17 0.62 -8.62
N GLY A 22 3.09 1.40 -8.59
CA GLY A 22 2.11 1.44 -9.66
C GLY A 22 2.65 2.07 -10.93
N LEU A 23 3.45 3.15 -10.82
CA LEU A 23 4.11 3.76 -11.97
C LEU A 23 5.16 2.83 -12.57
N ASN A 24 5.95 2.13 -11.75
CA ASN A 24 6.91 1.16 -12.25
C ASN A 24 6.21 0.05 -13.04
N LYS A 25 5.14 -0.53 -12.49
CA LYS A 25 4.35 -1.58 -13.15
C LYS A 25 3.63 -1.05 -14.41
N LEU A 26 3.26 0.22 -14.45
CA LEU A 26 2.65 0.85 -15.62
C LEU A 26 3.67 1.06 -16.76
N LEU A 27 4.89 1.48 -16.40
CA LEU A 27 5.99 1.72 -17.36
C LEU A 27 6.67 0.41 -17.80
N ASP A 28 6.69 -0.60 -16.94
CA ASP A 28 7.18 -1.95 -17.22
C ASP A 28 6.15 -3.00 -16.81
N PHE A 29 5.13 -3.14 -17.66
CA PHE A 29 4.07 -4.13 -17.43
C PHE A 29 4.60 -5.57 -17.49
N GLY A 30 5.62 -5.83 -18.31
CA GLY A 30 6.26 -7.14 -18.41
C GLY A 30 6.95 -7.55 -17.11
N GLY A 31 7.69 -6.63 -16.50
CA GLY A 31 8.27 -6.83 -15.16
C GLY A 31 7.21 -7.10 -14.10
N GLY A 32 6.10 -6.36 -14.13
CA GLY A 32 4.98 -6.60 -13.22
C GLY A 32 4.31 -7.98 -13.39
N ILE A 33 4.21 -8.49 -14.61
CA ILE A 33 3.73 -9.86 -14.89
C ILE A 33 4.69 -10.89 -14.31
N ALA A 34 6.00 -10.69 -14.51
CA ALA A 34 7.03 -11.59 -13.99
C ALA A 34 7.03 -11.63 -12.46
N GLU A 35 6.84 -10.48 -11.79
CA GLU A 35 6.68 -10.38 -10.34
C GLU A 35 5.46 -11.16 -9.84
N ALA A 36 4.30 -10.98 -10.46
CA ALA A 36 3.08 -11.72 -10.10
C ALA A 36 3.24 -13.23 -10.30
N ALA A 37 3.90 -13.64 -11.38
CA ALA A 37 4.21 -15.05 -11.65
C ALA A 37 5.21 -15.62 -10.63
N HIS A 38 6.21 -14.84 -10.21
CA HIS A 38 7.18 -15.24 -9.18
C HIS A 38 6.50 -15.58 -7.85
N PHE A 39 5.47 -14.81 -7.47
CA PHE A 39 4.66 -15.09 -6.28
C PHE A 39 3.57 -16.16 -6.51
N GLY A 40 3.51 -16.78 -7.69
CA GLY A 40 2.55 -17.84 -8.00
C GLY A 40 1.10 -17.38 -8.09
N LEU A 41 0.86 -16.09 -8.38
CA LEU A 41 -0.50 -15.54 -8.45
C LEU A 41 -1.20 -16.00 -9.74
N PRO A 42 -2.49 -16.39 -9.67
CA PRO A 42 -3.24 -16.80 -10.85
C PRO A 42 -3.48 -15.60 -11.77
N PHE A 43 -3.49 -15.83 -13.08
CA PHE A 43 -3.65 -14.79 -14.11
C PHE A 43 -2.71 -13.58 -13.92
N PRO A 44 -1.38 -13.76 -14.00
CA PRO A 44 -0.40 -12.71 -13.69
C PRO A 44 -0.68 -11.36 -14.35
N ALA A 45 -1.03 -11.34 -15.64
CA ALA A 45 -1.38 -10.10 -16.35
C ALA A 45 -2.58 -9.35 -15.74
N LEU A 46 -3.64 -10.07 -15.33
CA LEU A 46 -4.80 -9.45 -14.70
C LEU A 46 -4.48 -8.94 -13.30
N VAL A 47 -3.67 -9.70 -12.55
CA VAL A 47 -3.19 -9.29 -11.23
C VAL A 47 -2.36 -8.00 -11.35
N THR A 48 -1.39 -7.96 -12.27
CA THR A 48 -0.56 -6.77 -12.50
C THR A 48 -1.41 -5.56 -12.87
N ALA A 49 -2.36 -5.71 -13.80
CA ALA A 49 -3.28 -4.63 -14.16
C ALA A 49 -4.14 -4.17 -12.97
N GLY A 50 -4.66 -5.11 -12.18
CA GLY A 50 -5.41 -4.83 -10.96
C GLY A 50 -4.57 -4.09 -9.91
N THR A 51 -3.33 -4.49 -9.70
CA THR A 51 -2.38 -3.83 -8.79
C THR A 51 -2.12 -2.39 -9.23
N ILE A 52 -1.85 -2.14 -10.53
CA ILE A 52 -1.65 -0.77 -11.05
C ILE A 52 -2.88 0.10 -10.78
N LEU A 53 -4.07 -0.40 -11.12
CA LEU A 53 -5.32 0.34 -10.94
C LEU A 53 -5.57 0.63 -9.46
N LEU A 54 -5.31 -0.34 -8.58
CA LEU A 54 -5.47 -0.17 -7.14
C LEU A 54 -4.47 0.83 -6.58
N GLU A 55 -3.18 0.66 -6.85
CA GLU A 55 -2.11 1.49 -6.30
C GLU A 55 -2.26 2.95 -6.73
N LEU A 56 -2.45 3.20 -8.03
CA LEU A 56 -2.58 4.57 -8.56
C LEU A 56 -3.96 5.17 -8.28
N GLY A 57 -5.02 4.38 -8.47
CA GLY A 57 -6.39 4.81 -8.27
C GLY A 57 -6.67 5.16 -6.81
N ALA A 58 -6.30 4.29 -5.87
CA ALA A 58 -6.50 4.55 -4.45
C ALA A 58 -5.62 5.71 -3.94
N SER A 59 -4.38 5.84 -4.42
CA SER A 59 -3.55 7.02 -4.13
C SER A 59 -4.22 8.31 -4.60
N ALA A 60 -4.79 8.32 -5.80
CA ALA A 60 -5.52 9.49 -6.32
C ALA A 60 -6.74 9.85 -5.45
N LEU A 61 -7.51 8.86 -4.99
CA LEU A 61 -8.64 9.09 -4.07
C LEU A 61 -8.18 9.74 -2.75
N ILE A 62 -7.06 9.26 -2.20
CA ILE A 62 -6.51 9.78 -0.94
C ILE A 62 -6.02 11.22 -1.08
N LEU A 63 -5.24 11.50 -2.14
CA LEU A 63 -4.59 12.79 -2.36
C LEU A 63 -5.55 13.89 -2.80
N THR A 64 -6.57 13.54 -3.57
CA THR A 64 -7.65 14.48 -3.96
C THR A 64 -8.66 14.69 -2.83
N GLY A 65 -8.74 13.76 -1.88
CA GLY A 65 -9.73 13.76 -0.80
C GLY A 65 -11.10 13.23 -1.23
N ARG A 66 -11.30 12.84 -2.49
CA ARG A 66 -12.55 12.24 -2.95
C ARG A 66 -12.57 10.77 -2.56
N LEU A 67 -13.53 10.35 -1.73
CA LEU A 67 -13.63 8.99 -1.21
C LEU A 67 -12.32 8.51 -0.54
N ARG A 68 -11.62 9.42 0.16
CA ARG A 68 -10.32 9.13 0.79
C ARG A 68 -10.38 7.91 1.70
N TRP A 69 -11.43 7.76 2.50
CA TRP A 69 -11.60 6.59 3.35
C TRP A 69 -11.58 5.27 2.57
N LEU A 70 -12.17 5.23 1.38
CA LEU A 70 -12.22 4.02 0.56
C LEU A 70 -10.84 3.72 -0.03
N GLY A 71 -10.15 4.73 -0.55
CA GLY A 71 -8.77 4.59 -1.03
C GLY A 71 -7.82 4.12 0.07
N ALA A 72 -7.97 4.67 1.28
CA ALA A 72 -7.16 4.26 2.43
C ALA A 72 -7.44 2.81 2.84
N LEU A 73 -8.69 2.37 2.93
CA LEU A 73 -9.01 0.97 3.22
C LEU A 73 -8.50 0.03 2.10
N ALA A 74 -8.58 0.45 0.84
CA ALA A 74 -8.06 -0.33 -0.28
C ALA A 74 -6.54 -0.51 -0.21
N LEU A 75 -5.77 0.58 -0.01
CA LEU A 75 -4.31 0.50 0.14
C LEU A 75 -3.92 -0.27 1.40
N GLY A 76 -4.59 -0.04 2.53
CA GLY A 76 -4.33 -0.77 3.77
C GLY A 76 -4.54 -2.28 3.60
N GLY A 77 -5.68 -2.69 3.01
CA GLY A 77 -5.97 -4.09 2.71
C GLY A 77 -4.99 -4.72 1.72
N PHE A 78 -4.67 -4.01 0.64
CA PHE A 78 -3.66 -4.44 -0.33
C PHE A 78 -2.29 -4.64 0.32
N THR A 79 -1.87 -3.72 1.18
CA THR A 79 -0.58 -3.78 1.88
C THR A 79 -0.48 -5.01 2.76
N LEU A 80 -1.54 -5.32 3.51
CA LEU A 80 -1.60 -6.54 4.31
C LEU A 80 -1.50 -7.76 3.41
N ALA A 81 -2.35 -7.87 2.38
CA ALA A 81 -2.35 -9.00 1.46
C ALA A 81 -0.97 -9.22 0.81
N ALA A 82 -0.38 -8.17 0.23
CA ALA A 82 0.93 -8.21 -0.40
C ALA A 82 2.03 -8.63 0.60
N THR A 83 1.97 -8.13 1.83
CA THR A 83 2.95 -8.43 2.88
C THR A 83 2.87 -9.89 3.33
N PHE A 84 1.67 -10.45 3.49
CA PHE A 84 1.49 -11.87 3.80
C PHE A 84 1.88 -12.81 2.66
N ILE A 85 1.88 -12.32 1.42
CA ILE A 85 2.33 -13.09 0.25
C ILE A 85 3.86 -13.01 0.10
N ALA A 86 4.42 -11.81 0.13
CA ALA A 86 5.80 -11.55 -0.25
C ALA A 86 6.82 -11.64 0.90
N LEU A 87 6.39 -11.34 2.14
CA LEU A 87 7.29 -11.18 3.29
C LEU A 87 7.06 -12.27 4.34
N ARG A 88 6.91 -13.53 3.90
CA ARG A 88 6.75 -14.72 4.76
C ARG A 88 8.06 -15.09 5.47
N TYR A 89 8.59 -14.17 6.26
CA TYR A 89 9.90 -14.27 6.90
C TYR A 89 10.01 -15.50 7.82
N TRP A 90 8.88 -16.01 8.34
CA TRP A 90 8.82 -17.22 9.15
C TRP A 90 9.16 -18.50 8.39
N GLU A 91 9.08 -18.50 7.05
CA GLU A 91 9.49 -19.60 6.18
C GLU A 91 10.94 -19.48 5.70
N MET A 92 11.61 -18.37 5.99
CA MET A 92 12.98 -18.14 5.55
C MET A 92 14.00 -18.78 6.51
N PRO A 93 15.14 -19.26 6.00
CA PRO A 93 16.26 -19.69 6.84
C PRO A 93 16.77 -18.55 7.74
N PRO A 94 17.34 -18.85 8.92
CA PRO A 94 17.98 -17.84 9.76
C PRO A 94 19.08 -17.09 9.01
N GLY A 95 19.12 -15.77 9.16
CA GLY A 95 20.13 -14.91 8.54
C GLY A 95 19.61 -13.52 8.19
N GLN A 96 20.48 -12.72 7.56
CA GLN A 96 20.18 -11.34 7.18
C GLN A 96 18.91 -11.19 6.31
N PRO A 97 18.65 -12.05 5.31
CA PRO A 97 17.43 -11.93 4.49
C PRO A 97 16.14 -12.06 5.29
N ARG A 98 16.09 -13.02 6.23
CA ARG A 98 14.95 -13.21 7.13
C ARG A 98 14.73 -11.99 8.03
N PHE A 99 15.81 -11.42 8.57
CA PHE A 99 15.73 -10.22 9.41
C PHE A 99 15.18 -9.02 8.63
N MET A 100 15.69 -8.78 7.41
CA MET A 100 15.18 -7.69 6.56
C MET A 100 13.72 -7.90 6.17
N ALA A 101 13.32 -9.12 5.81
CA ALA A 101 11.92 -9.44 5.50
C ALA A 101 10.99 -9.23 6.70
N ALA A 102 11.43 -9.60 7.90
CA ALA A 102 10.67 -9.37 9.13
C ALA A 102 10.49 -7.87 9.42
N ASN A 103 11.54 -7.06 9.28
CA ASN A 103 11.44 -5.61 9.47
C ASN A 103 10.46 -4.98 8.47
N ALA A 104 10.61 -5.30 7.19
CA ALA A 104 9.70 -4.82 6.14
C ALA A 104 8.24 -5.25 6.42
N PHE A 105 8.02 -6.47 6.94
CA PHE A 105 6.68 -6.94 7.31
C PHE A 105 6.04 -6.04 8.37
N TYR A 106 6.78 -5.70 9.43
CA TYR A 106 6.26 -4.86 10.52
C TYR A 106 6.14 -3.38 10.12
N GLU A 107 7.02 -2.88 9.25
CA GLU A 107 6.88 -1.54 8.65
C GLU A 107 5.58 -1.44 7.85
N HIS A 108 5.30 -2.44 7.01
CA HIS A 108 4.06 -2.52 6.24
C HIS A 108 2.81 -2.68 7.13
N LEU A 109 2.90 -3.43 8.23
CA LEU A 109 1.83 -3.53 9.21
C LEU A 109 1.52 -2.16 9.84
N GLY A 110 2.56 -1.40 10.20
CA GLY A 110 2.42 -0.02 10.66
C GLY A 110 1.79 0.89 9.62
N LEU A 111 2.21 0.78 8.35
CA LEU A 111 1.66 1.54 7.23
C LEU A 111 0.18 1.23 6.97
N ALA A 112 -0.20 -0.04 7.02
CA ALA A 112 -1.61 -0.46 6.94
C ALA A 112 -2.44 0.14 8.10
N GLY A 113 -1.88 0.16 9.32
CA GLY A 113 -2.47 0.83 10.47
C GLY A 113 -2.66 2.34 10.25
N ALA A 114 -1.68 3.01 9.63
CA ALA A 114 -1.78 4.43 9.28
C ALA A 114 -2.93 4.69 8.30
N PHE A 115 -3.11 3.84 7.28
CA PHE A 115 -4.27 3.97 6.39
C PHE A 115 -5.61 3.73 7.08
N LEU A 116 -5.68 2.80 8.04
CA LEU A 116 -6.88 2.64 8.86
C LEU A 116 -7.21 3.93 9.63
N LEU A 117 -6.20 4.57 10.23
CA LEU A 117 -6.38 5.86 10.90
C LEU A 117 -6.83 6.96 9.93
N VAL A 118 -6.28 7.01 8.71
CA VAL A 118 -6.74 7.95 7.66
C VAL A 118 -8.22 7.73 7.35
N ALA A 119 -8.65 6.47 7.18
CA ALA A 119 -10.05 6.15 6.90
C ALA A 119 -10.99 6.55 8.05
N LEU A 120 -10.59 6.26 9.29
CA LEU A 120 -11.36 6.63 10.48
C LEU A 120 -11.45 8.14 10.68
N HIS A 121 -10.35 8.86 10.43
CA HIS A 121 -10.30 10.31 10.52
C HIS A 121 -11.17 10.97 9.46
N ASP A 122 -11.10 10.53 8.20
CA ASP A 122 -11.90 11.06 7.08
C ASP A 122 -13.42 10.84 7.31
N ARG A 123 -13.80 9.72 7.93
CA ARG A 123 -15.20 9.45 8.33
C ARG A 123 -15.63 10.20 9.60
N GLY A 124 -14.74 10.97 10.23
CA GLY A 124 -15.02 11.70 11.45
C GLY A 124 -15.24 10.82 12.68
N LEU A 125 -14.84 9.54 12.64
CA LEU A 125 -15.06 8.60 13.75
C LEU A 125 -14.14 8.88 14.95
N LEU A 126 -12.97 9.47 14.69
CA LEU A 126 -12.04 9.90 15.74
C LEU A 126 -12.42 11.27 16.34
N ALA A 127 -12.98 12.17 15.54
CA ALA A 127 -13.38 13.51 15.99
C ALA A 127 -14.69 13.53 16.81
N ARG A 128 -15.50 12.47 16.72
CA ARG A 128 -16.79 12.35 17.44
C ARG A 128 -16.65 11.87 18.90
N ARG A 129 -15.43 11.53 19.35
CA ARG A 129 -15.17 10.90 20.66
C ARG A 129 -14.39 11.78 21.65
N SER A 130 -14.14 13.04 21.32
CA SER A 130 -13.47 14.06 22.14
C SER A 130 -14.39 15.24 22.38
#